data_AF-A0A2N1F5H8-F1
#
_entry.id   AF-A0A2N1F5H8-F1
#
_cell.length_a   1.000
_cell.length_b   1.000
_cell.length_c   1.000
_cell.angle_alpha   90.00
_cell.angle_beta   90.00
_cell.angle_gamma   90.00
#
_symmetry.space_group_name_H-M   'P 1'
#
loop_
_entity.id
_entity.type
_entity.pdbx_description
1 polymer ?
#
loop_
_entity_poly.entity_id
_entity_poly.type
_entity_poly.pdbx_seq_one_letter_code
_entity_poly.pdbx_strand_id
1 'polypeptide(L)'
;MEANNALNSDSKETWSGGGNKPFGASYGKMMMWFFIVSDALTFSGFLAAYGLTRFKFIDSWPIADEVFTHFPGLHGVHAPMYYVALMTFILIISSVTMVLAVDAGHQMKQKKVAWYMFATIIFGIIFVGSQGWEWKNFINGSYGAVKTENNHILQFVKDGHQIALADFVHTDRKDDRVQHIRKNGLWFENEETISQYSVAQVQEAFKADPSLLIRTEKLDPKTKQKIVLSRAESLAKLPLINKVVEGANLKENEYGNPIFADFFFFITGFHGFHVLSGIIINIIIFFNVVLGTYERRGHYEMVEKVGLYWHFVDLVWVFVFTFFYLV
;
A
#
# COMPACT_ATOMS: atom_id res chain seq x y z
N MET A 1 44.19 -30.51 49.88
CA MET A 1 43.07 -29.75 49.27
C MET A 1 43.33 -28.29 49.54
N GLU A 2 43.84 -27.57 48.55
CA GLU A 2 43.94 -26.11 48.56
C GLU A 2 43.50 -25.61 47.17
N ALA A 3 42.74 -24.53 47.19
CA ALA A 3 42.00 -23.97 46.07
C ALA A 3 42.94 -23.26 45.08
N ASN A 4 42.76 -23.52 43.77
CA ASN A 4 43.35 -22.69 42.72
C ASN A 4 42.43 -21.51 42.43
N ASN A 5 42.84 -20.35 42.93
CA ASN A 5 42.25 -19.05 42.65
C ASN A 5 42.34 -18.73 41.15
N ALA A 6 41.20 -18.37 40.55
CA ALA A 6 41.18 -17.76 39.22
C ALA A 6 41.76 -16.34 39.32
N LEU A 7 42.87 -16.10 38.61
CA LEU A 7 43.43 -14.77 38.44
C LEU A 7 42.47 -13.93 37.58
N ASN A 8 41.92 -12.89 38.18
CA ASN A 8 41.28 -11.79 37.45
C ASN A 8 42.37 -11.06 36.65
N SER A 9 42.17 -10.94 35.34
CA SER A 9 42.96 -10.04 34.48
C SER A 9 42.11 -8.84 34.10
N ASP A 10 42.78 -7.69 34.10
CA ASP A 10 42.24 -6.36 34.27
C ASP A 10 41.36 -5.83 33.13
N SER A 11 40.30 -5.14 33.56
CA SER A 11 39.86 -3.83 33.09
C SER A 11 39.62 -3.62 31.58
N LYS A 12 38.39 -3.88 31.14
CA LYS A 12 37.55 -2.89 30.45
C LYS A 12 36.13 -3.43 30.30
N GLU A 13 35.17 -2.66 30.83
CA GLU A 13 33.76 -2.99 30.87
C GLU A 13 33.16 -3.12 29.48
N THR A 14 32.58 -4.29 29.17
CA THR A 14 31.54 -4.39 28.14
C THR A 14 30.50 -5.40 28.58
N TRP A 15 29.29 -4.90 28.83
CA TRP A 15 28.10 -5.55 29.43
C TRP A 15 28.04 -5.42 30.96
N SER A 16 26.96 -4.82 31.49
CA SER A 16 26.69 -4.71 32.92
C SER A 16 26.31 -6.06 33.56
N GLY A 17 27.05 -7.13 33.24
CA GLY A 17 26.85 -8.47 33.77
C GLY A 17 27.47 -9.58 32.92
N GLY A 18 28.76 -9.88 33.15
CA GLY A 18 29.35 -11.20 32.88
C GLY A 18 29.83 -11.48 31.44
N GLY A 19 31.06 -12.02 31.33
CA GLY A 19 31.86 -12.14 30.10
C GLY A 19 31.40 -13.10 29.00
N ASN A 20 30.15 -13.59 29.01
CA ASN A 20 29.62 -14.39 27.90
C ASN A 20 28.61 -13.56 27.10
N LYS A 21 29.00 -13.16 25.88
CA LYS A 21 28.05 -12.68 24.86
C LYS A 21 27.30 -13.91 24.32
N PRO A 22 26.02 -14.15 24.65
CA PRO A 22 25.28 -15.22 24.01
C PRO A 22 25.29 -14.99 22.49
N PHE A 23 25.75 -15.99 21.73
CA PHE A 23 25.84 -15.99 20.26
C PHE A 23 26.76 -14.93 19.62
N GLY A 24 27.63 -14.25 20.38
CA GLY A 24 28.57 -13.27 19.83
C GLY A 24 27.93 -11.99 19.23
N ALA A 25 26.64 -11.77 19.44
CA ALA A 25 25.91 -10.60 18.94
C ALA A 25 26.02 -9.41 19.91
N SER A 26 26.00 -8.17 19.38
CA SER A 26 25.94 -6.95 20.20
C SER A 26 24.53 -6.73 20.76
N TYR A 27 24.41 -6.01 21.89
CA TYR A 27 23.10 -5.63 22.46
C TYR A 27 22.20 -4.99 21.41
N GLY A 28 22.75 -4.02 20.66
CA GLY A 28 21.99 -3.29 19.65
C GLY A 28 21.48 -4.19 18.52
N LYS A 29 22.27 -5.19 18.10
CA LYS A 29 21.81 -6.17 17.10
C LYS A 29 20.72 -7.09 17.67
N MET A 30 20.85 -7.55 18.90
CA MET A 30 19.82 -8.39 19.54
C MET A 30 18.49 -7.63 19.71
N MET A 31 18.54 -6.39 20.20
CA MET A 31 17.34 -5.56 20.32
C MET A 31 16.70 -5.25 18.97
N MET A 32 17.51 -5.08 17.92
CA MET A 32 17.01 -4.93 16.55
C MET A 32 16.21 -6.16 16.09
N TRP A 33 16.72 -7.37 16.38
CA TRP A 33 15.99 -8.60 16.07
C TRP A 33 14.68 -8.73 16.83
N PHE A 34 14.65 -8.40 18.13
CA PHE A 34 13.39 -8.38 18.89
C PHE A 34 12.37 -7.40 18.31
N PHE A 35 12.83 -6.20 17.94
CA PHE A 35 12.01 -5.21 17.27
C PHE A 35 11.44 -5.73 15.95
N ILE A 36 12.30 -6.28 15.07
CA ILE A 36 11.89 -6.87 13.78
C ILE A 36 10.87 -8.00 13.96
N VAL A 37 11.08 -8.89 14.92
CA VAL A 37 10.15 -10.01 15.17
C VAL A 37 8.80 -9.49 15.67
N SER A 38 8.80 -8.47 16.54
CA SER A 38 7.57 -7.83 17.01
C SER A 38 6.77 -7.20 15.86
N ASP A 39 7.45 -6.47 14.97
CA ASP A 39 6.81 -5.88 13.79
C ASP A 39 6.31 -6.98 12.83
N ALA A 40 7.09 -8.04 12.62
CA ALA A 40 6.69 -9.18 11.79
C ALA A 40 5.40 -9.83 12.29
N LEU A 41 5.24 -10.00 13.60
CA LEU A 41 4.01 -10.51 14.21
C LEU A 41 2.84 -9.57 14.00
N THR A 42 3.06 -8.25 14.07
CA THR A 42 2.04 -7.22 13.83
C THR A 42 1.52 -7.30 12.38
N PHE A 43 2.43 -7.33 11.39
CA PHE A 43 2.04 -7.51 9.99
C PHE A 43 1.37 -8.86 9.73
N SER A 44 1.82 -9.93 10.38
CA SER A 44 1.20 -11.26 10.26
C SER A 44 -0.26 -11.24 10.75
N GLY A 45 -0.55 -10.54 11.85
CA GLY A 45 -1.91 -10.36 12.34
C GLY A 45 -2.81 -9.63 11.33
N PHE A 46 -2.29 -8.57 10.69
CA PHE A 46 -3.05 -7.84 9.67
C PHE A 46 -3.29 -8.67 8.40
N LEU A 47 -2.28 -9.39 7.90
CA LEU A 47 -2.42 -10.24 6.73
C LEU A 47 -3.35 -11.44 6.99
N ALA A 48 -3.33 -12.02 8.20
CA ALA A 48 -4.26 -13.07 8.58
C ALA A 48 -5.71 -12.55 8.65
N ALA A 49 -5.92 -11.36 9.23
CA ALA A 49 -7.24 -10.73 9.28
C ALA A 49 -7.77 -10.40 7.88
N TYR A 50 -6.92 -9.88 7.00
CA TYR A 50 -7.24 -9.69 5.58
C TYR A 50 -7.63 -11.01 4.91
N GLY A 51 -6.80 -12.04 5.05
CA GLY A 51 -7.05 -13.36 4.46
C GLY A 51 -8.39 -13.95 4.89
N LEU A 52 -8.68 -13.98 6.19
CA LEU A 52 -9.97 -14.48 6.72
C LEU A 52 -11.17 -13.69 6.21
N THR A 53 -11.03 -12.36 6.12
CA THR A 53 -12.11 -11.50 5.62
C THR A 53 -12.34 -11.72 4.14
N ARG A 54 -11.27 -11.86 3.35
CA ARG A 54 -11.33 -12.22 1.94
C ARG A 54 -12.01 -13.58 1.73
N PHE A 55 -11.69 -14.59 2.53
CA PHE A 55 -12.36 -15.90 2.46
C PHE A 55 -13.85 -15.81 2.76
N LYS A 56 -14.25 -14.97 3.73
CA LYS A 56 -15.66 -14.75 4.08
C LYS A 56 -16.45 -14.06 2.96
N PHE A 57 -15.83 -13.11 2.25
CA PHE A 57 -16.46 -12.30 1.21
C PHE A 57 -15.93 -12.62 -0.19
N ILE A 58 -15.57 -13.88 -0.44
CA ILE A 58 -14.93 -14.29 -1.70
C ILE A 58 -15.80 -13.96 -2.93
N ASP A 59 -17.12 -14.01 -2.75
CA ASP A 59 -18.08 -13.74 -3.81
C ASP A 59 -18.21 -12.24 -4.13
N SER A 60 -17.78 -11.31 -3.27
CA SER A 60 -17.89 -9.86 -3.51
C SER A 60 -16.56 -9.10 -3.42
N TRP A 61 -15.46 -9.85 -3.35
CA TRP A 61 -14.13 -9.28 -3.22
C TRP A 61 -13.68 -8.63 -4.54
N PRO A 62 -13.05 -7.44 -4.51
CA PRO A 62 -12.51 -6.82 -5.71
C PRO A 62 -11.45 -7.68 -6.41
N ILE A 63 -11.41 -7.62 -7.74
CA ILE A 63 -10.42 -8.31 -8.57
C ILE A 63 -9.23 -7.36 -8.77
N ALA A 64 -8.02 -7.78 -8.38
CA ALA A 64 -6.82 -6.94 -8.43
C ALA A 64 -6.53 -6.37 -9.82
N ASP A 65 -6.70 -7.17 -10.87
CA ASP A 65 -6.49 -6.78 -12.28
C ASP A 65 -7.40 -5.62 -12.73
N GLU A 66 -8.59 -5.49 -12.14
CA GLU A 66 -9.53 -4.40 -12.45
C GLU A 66 -9.27 -3.15 -11.60
N VAL A 67 -8.64 -3.33 -10.44
CA VAL A 67 -8.35 -2.24 -9.49
C VAL A 67 -7.07 -1.49 -9.88
N PHE A 68 -6.03 -2.22 -10.27
CA PHE A 68 -4.68 -1.67 -10.45
C PHE A 68 -4.28 -1.60 -11.93
N THR A 69 -4.88 -0.66 -12.66
CA THR A 69 -4.71 -0.51 -14.12
C THR A 69 -3.86 0.68 -14.53
N HIS A 70 -3.53 1.59 -13.61
CA HIS A 70 -2.88 2.86 -13.92
C HIS A 70 -1.37 2.72 -14.02
N PHE A 71 -0.78 3.25 -15.10
CA PHE A 71 0.66 3.38 -15.27
C PHE A 71 1.04 4.85 -15.59
N PRO A 72 2.03 5.45 -14.93
CA PRO A 72 2.41 6.84 -15.18
C PRO A 72 2.83 7.08 -16.64
N GLY A 73 2.12 7.98 -17.34
CA GLY A 73 2.43 8.36 -18.73
C GLY A 73 1.92 7.38 -19.79
N LEU A 74 1.29 6.27 -19.41
CA LEU A 74 0.59 5.37 -20.33
C LEU A 74 -0.91 5.41 -20.02
N HIS A 75 -1.63 6.28 -20.72
CA HIS A 75 -3.08 6.33 -20.66
C HIS A 75 -3.68 5.44 -21.75
N GLY A 76 -4.61 4.54 -21.39
CA GLY A 76 -5.35 3.70 -22.33
C GLY A 76 -4.69 2.37 -22.72
N VAL A 77 -3.55 2.01 -22.12
CA VAL A 77 -2.98 0.66 -22.27
C VAL A 77 -3.46 -0.21 -21.11
N HIS A 78 -4.22 -1.27 -21.42
CA HIS A 78 -4.58 -2.29 -20.43
C HIS A 78 -3.34 -3.12 -20.07
N ALA A 79 -2.54 -2.61 -19.13
CA ALA A 79 -1.42 -3.31 -18.52
C ALA A 79 -1.63 -3.42 -17.00
N PRO A 80 -2.60 -4.26 -16.55
CA PRO A 80 -2.87 -4.43 -15.13
C PRO A 80 -1.60 -4.82 -14.39
N MET A 81 -1.41 -4.26 -13.19
CA MET A 81 -0.34 -4.63 -12.26
C MET A 81 1.10 -4.34 -12.70
N TYR A 82 1.35 -3.89 -13.94
CA TYR A 82 2.72 -3.63 -14.43
C TYR A 82 3.42 -2.55 -13.62
N TYR A 83 2.69 -1.52 -13.23
CA TYR A 83 3.22 -0.45 -12.39
C TYR A 83 3.62 -0.95 -11.00
N VAL A 84 2.77 -1.80 -10.41
CA VAL A 84 3.03 -2.41 -9.09
C VAL A 84 4.23 -3.36 -9.18
N ALA A 85 4.32 -4.17 -10.23
CA ALA A 85 5.46 -5.05 -10.47
C ALA A 85 6.77 -4.25 -10.61
N LEU A 86 6.74 -3.12 -11.32
CA LEU A 86 7.89 -2.20 -11.43
C LEU A 86 8.30 -1.64 -10.07
N MET A 87 7.35 -1.22 -9.22
CA MET A 87 7.68 -0.76 -7.86
C MET A 87 8.34 -1.84 -7.03
N THR A 88 7.79 -3.05 -7.05
CA THR A 88 8.36 -4.18 -6.32
C THR A 88 9.77 -4.52 -6.81
N PHE A 89 10.00 -4.44 -8.12
CA PHE A 89 11.34 -4.60 -8.69
C PHE A 89 12.32 -3.52 -8.22
N ILE A 90 11.92 -2.25 -8.21
CA ILE A 90 12.72 -1.12 -7.69
C ILE A 90 13.10 -1.36 -6.23
N LEU A 91 12.16 -1.83 -5.42
CA LEU A 91 12.37 -2.08 -4.00
C LEU A 91 13.31 -3.28 -3.75
N ILE A 92 13.21 -4.36 -4.54
CA ILE A 92 14.17 -5.47 -4.49
C ILE A 92 15.59 -4.99 -4.84
N ILE A 93 15.74 -4.14 -5.87
CA ILE A 93 17.04 -3.54 -6.21
C ILE A 93 17.55 -2.67 -5.05
N SER A 94 16.67 -1.88 -4.42
CA SER A 94 16.99 -1.08 -3.23
C SER A 94 17.54 -1.93 -2.09
N SER A 95 16.97 -3.12 -1.92
CA SER A 95 17.48 -4.10 -0.96
C SER A 95 18.89 -4.55 -1.31
N VAL A 96 19.13 -4.92 -2.57
CA VAL A 96 20.48 -5.33 -3.02
C VAL A 96 21.51 -4.21 -2.81
N THR A 97 21.17 -2.96 -3.11
CA THR A 97 22.09 -1.84 -2.86
C THR A 97 22.39 -1.66 -1.38
N MET A 98 21.43 -1.91 -0.49
CA MET A 98 21.68 -1.89 0.95
C MET A 98 22.64 -3.00 1.40
N VAL A 99 22.52 -4.23 0.87
CA VAL A 99 23.47 -5.32 1.17
C VAL A 99 24.89 -4.91 0.77
N LEU A 100 25.05 -4.31 -0.41
CA LEU A 100 26.34 -3.84 -0.90
C LEU A 100 26.91 -2.69 -0.05
N ALA A 101 26.05 -1.83 0.50
CA ALA A 101 26.46 -0.79 1.46
C ALA A 101 27.02 -1.41 2.75
N VAL A 102 26.35 -2.43 3.28
CA VAL A 102 26.78 -3.15 4.49
C VAL A 102 28.12 -3.88 4.25
N ASP A 103 28.26 -4.61 3.14
CA ASP A 103 29.52 -5.28 2.78
C ASP A 103 30.68 -4.29 2.61
N ALA A 104 30.44 -3.16 1.92
CA ALA A 104 31.42 -2.10 1.81
C ALA A 104 31.82 -1.51 3.18
N GLY A 105 30.88 -1.49 4.14
CA GLY A 105 31.10 -1.05 5.52
C GLY A 105 32.00 -2.01 6.29
N HIS A 106 31.80 -3.32 6.15
CA HIS A 106 32.73 -4.31 6.71
C HIS A 106 34.14 -4.18 6.16
N GLN A 107 34.28 -3.78 4.89
CA GLN A 107 35.57 -3.53 4.25
C GLN A 107 36.13 -2.13 4.53
N MET A 108 35.48 -1.32 5.38
CA MET A 108 35.86 0.05 5.73
C MET A 108 35.99 0.99 4.50
N LYS A 109 35.20 0.76 3.45
CA LYS A 109 35.24 1.52 2.19
C LYS A 109 34.20 2.64 2.18
N GLN A 110 34.46 3.72 2.93
CA GLN A 110 33.56 4.88 3.10
C GLN A 110 32.84 5.34 1.83
N LYS A 111 33.59 5.61 0.75
CA LYS A 111 33.03 6.14 -0.50
C LYS A 111 32.02 5.18 -1.14
N LYS A 112 32.28 3.87 -1.04
CA LYS A 112 31.36 2.85 -1.55
C LYS A 112 30.11 2.75 -0.69
N VAL A 113 30.27 2.77 0.65
CA VAL A 113 29.13 2.79 1.58
C VAL A 113 28.23 3.98 1.27
N ALA A 114 28.79 5.18 1.16
CA ALA A 114 28.03 6.39 0.86
C ALA A 114 27.28 6.27 -0.47
N TRP A 115 27.92 5.77 -1.54
CA TRP A 115 27.28 5.61 -2.84
C TRP A 115 26.11 4.62 -2.81
N TYR A 116 26.31 3.44 -2.21
CA TYR A 116 25.26 2.43 -2.12
C TYR A 116 24.10 2.87 -1.24
N MET A 117 24.38 3.53 -0.10
CA MET A 117 23.34 4.12 0.75
C MET A 117 22.55 5.21 0.01
N PHE A 118 23.24 6.07 -0.75
CA PHE A 118 22.58 7.07 -1.58
C PHE A 118 21.63 6.43 -2.60
N ALA A 119 22.08 5.38 -3.30
CA ALA A 119 21.24 4.64 -4.23
C ALA A 119 20.00 4.04 -3.54
N THR A 120 20.17 3.43 -2.36
CA THR A 120 19.05 2.90 -1.56
C THR A 120 18.04 3.98 -1.18
N ILE A 121 18.51 5.17 -0.77
CA ILE A 121 17.61 6.30 -0.44
C ILE A 121 16.80 6.73 -1.67
N ILE A 122 17.45 6.85 -2.84
CA ILE A 122 16.77 7.25 -4.07
C ILE A 122 15.69 6.23 -4.46
N PHE A 123 16.00 4.94 -4.43
CA PHE A 123 15.01 3.90 -4.73
C PHE A 123 13.86 3.89 -3.71
N GLY A 124 14.15 4.08 -2.42
CA GLY A 124 13.12 4.23 -1.38
C GLY A 124 12.19 5.42 -1.62
N ILE A 125 12.73 6.58 -1.99
CA ILE A 125 11.93 7.78 -2.31
C ILE A 125 11.05 7.53 -3.53
N ILE A 126 11.60 6.92 -4.58
CA ILE A 126 10.84 6.54 -5.78
C ILE A 126 9.69 5.61 -5.40
N PHE A 127 9.94 4.61 -4.56
CA PHE A 127 8.91 3.68 -4.10
C PHE A 127 7.78 4.38 -3.33
N VAL A 128 8.09 5.21 -2.32
CA VAL A 128 7.07 5.92 -1.53
C VAL A 128 6.28 6.91 -2.39
N GLY A 129 6.96 7.62 -3.30
CA GLY A 129 6.30 8.50 -4.27
C GLY A 129 5.35 7.73 -5.19
N SER A 130 5.76 6.53 -5.61
CA SER A 130 4.96 5.66 -6.47
C SER A 130 3.72 5.15 -5.76
N GLN A 131 3.82 4.77 -4.48
CA GLN A 131 2.69 4.40 -3.63
C GLN A 131 1.72 5.56 -3.41
N GLY A 132 2.23 6.77 -3.13
CA GLY A 132 1.39 7.96 -2.99
C GLY A 132 0.62 8.29 -4.27
N TRP A 133 1.24 8.07 -5.44
CA TRP A 133 0.57 8.22 -6.73
C TRP A 133 -0.51 7.14 -6.95
N GLU A 134 -0.23 5.88 -6.60
CA GLU A 134 -1.21 4.79 -6.69
C GLU A 134 -2.43 5.06 -5.81
N TRP A 135 -2.20 5.48 -4.56
CA TRP A 135 -3.27 5.90 -3.65
C TRP A 135 -4.09 7.05 -4.22
N LYS A 136 -3.44 8.05 -4.81
CA LYS A 136 -4.15 9.19 -5.42
C LYS A 136 -5.09 8.73 -6.54
N ASN A 137 -4.64 7.84 -7.43
CA ASN A 137 -5.51 7.33 -8.50
C ASN A 137 -6.61 6.43 -7.95
N PHE A 138 -6.30 5.59 -6.96
CA PHE A 138 -7.29 4.73 -6.32
C PHE A 138 -8.38 5.53 -5.58
N ILE A 139 -8.01 6.64 -4.93
CA ILE A 139 -8.94 7.56 -4.25
C ILE A 139 -9.79 8.34 -5.25
N ASN A 140 -9.20 8.81 -6.35
CA ASN A 140 -9.95 9.54 -7.37
C ASN A 140 -10.90 8.64 -8.16
N GLY A 141 -10.54 7.37 -8.32
CA GLY A 141 -11.30 6.43 -9.13
C GLY A 141 -11.08 6.58 -10.62
N SER A 142 -11.59 5.60 -11.35
CA SER A 142 -11.34 5.44 -12.79
C SER A 142 -12.62 5.33 -13.59
N TYR A 143 -13.60 4.63 -13.01
CA TYR A 143 -14.85 4.32 -13.69
C TYR A 143 -16.04 5.00 -13.02
N GLY A 144 -16.05 5.12 -11.70
CA GLY A 144 -17.27 5.42 -10.97
C GLY A 144 -18.22 4.23 -10.94
N ALA A 145 -19.00 4.16 -9.87
CA ALA A 145 -19.98 3.12 -9.61
C ALA A 145 -21.21 3.73 -8.92
N VAL A 146 -22.26 2.93 -8.77
CA VAL A 146 -23.45 3.31 -8.00
C VAL A 146 -23.70 2.35 -6.87
N LYS A 147 -24.07 2.90 -5.72
CA LYS A 147 -24.34 2.17 -4.49
C LYS A 147 -25.84 2.05 -4.28
N THR A 148 -26.27 0.84 -3.99
CA THR A 148 -27.66 0.52 -3.67
C THR A 148 -27.97 0.75 -2.19
N GLU A 149 -29.25 0.83 -1.83
CA GLU A 149 -29.71 0.93 -0.44
C GLU A 149 -29.13 -0.18 0.47
N ASN A 150 -28.94 -1.38 -0.08
CA ASN A 150 -28.36 -2.53 0.62
C ASN A 150 -26.82 -2.52 0.67
N ASN A 151 -26.19 -1.37 0.39
CA ASN A 151 -24.73 -1.19 0.44
C ASN A 151 -23.95 -2.03 -0.59
N HIS A 152 -24.62 -2.54 -1.63
CA HIS A 152 -23.95 -3.24 -2.75
C HIS A 152 -23.57 -2.26 -3.85
N ILE A 153 -22.41 -2.50 -4.46
CA ILE A 153 -21.87 -1.71 -5.55
C ILE A 153 -22.29 -2.30 -6.90
N LEU A 154 -22.75 -1.42 -7.79
CA LEU A 154 -23.12 -1.72 -9.17
C LEU A 154 -22.22 -0.92 -10.10
N GLN A 155 -21.68 -1.60 -11.09
CA GLN A 155 -20.81 -1.04 -12.12
C GLN A 155 -21.50 -1.11 -13.49
N PHE A 156 -21.02 -0.34 -14.46
CA PHE A 156 -21.61 -0.29 -15.79
C PHE A 156 -20.70 -0.92 -16.84
N VAL A 157 -21.31 -1.64 -17.77
CA VAL A 157 -20.61 -2.38 -18.83
C VAL A 157 -21.27 -2.10 -20.17
N LYS A 158 -20.44 -1.98 -21.20
CA LYS A 158 -20.84 -1.90 -22.61
C LYS A 158 -19.96 -2.85 -23.41
N ASP A 159 -20.57 -3.65 -24.29
CA ASP A 159 -19.87 -4.61 -25.14
C ASP A 159 -18.92 -5.58 -24.39
N GLY A 160 -19.25 -5.90 -23.13
CA GLY A 160 -18.44 -6.77 -22.28
C GLY A 160 -17.31 -6.08 -21.51
N HIS A 161 -17.06 -4.78 -21.74
CA HIS A 161 -16.05 -3.98 -21.05
C HIS A 161 -16.68 -3.01 -20.04
N GLN A 162 -16.02 -2.82 -18.89
CA GLN A 162 -16.43 -1.80 -17.92
C GLN A 162 -16.20 -0.41 -18.51
N ILE A 163 -17.21 0.47 -18.37
CA ILE A 163 -17.14 1.86 -18.84
C ILE A 163 -17.20 2.83 -17.68
N ALA A 164 -16.63 4.02 -17.86
CA ALA A 164 -16.70 5.07 -16.85
C ALA A 164 -18.01 5.85 -16.93
N LEU A 165 -18.47 6.40 -15.80
CA LEU A 165 -19.62 7.32 -15.76
C LEU A 165 -19.42 8.51 -16.72
N ALA A 166 -18.20 9.01 -16.83
CA ALA A 166 -17.84 10.09 -17.75
C ALA A 166 -18.08 9.77 -19.24
N ASP A 167 -18.06 8.48 -19.61
CA ASP A 167 -18.15 8.06 -21.02
C ASP A 167 -19.59 8.06 -21.54
N PHE A 168 -20.60 8.01 -20.65
CA PHE A 168 -22.01 7.92 -21.05
C PHE A 168 -22.92 8.96 -20.38
N VAL A 169 -22.49 9.59 -19.28
CA VAL A 169 -23.24 10.67 -18.63
C VAL A 169 -22.79 12.01 -19.22
N HIS A 170 -23.50 12.49 -20.24
CA HIS A 170 -23.23 13.76 -20.90
C HIS A 170 -24.19 14.89 -20.52
N THR A 171 -25.16 14.61 -19.65
CA THR A 171 -26.17 15.60 -19.25
C THR A 171 -25.62 16.53 -18.18
N ASP A 172 -25.96 17.81 -18.26
CA ASP A 172 -25.63 18.77 -17.20
C ASP A 172 -26.34 18.41 -15.90
N ARG A 173 -25.68 18.73 -14.79
CA ARG A 173 -26.19 18.47 -13.44
C ARG A 173 -27.31 19.46 -13.11
N LYS A 174 -28.51 18.93 -12.82
CA LYS A 174 -29.76 19.70 -12.66
C LYS A 174 -30.19 19.93 -11.20
N ASP A 175 -29.43 19.47 -10.21
CA ASP A 175 -29.82 19.53 -8.79
C ASP A 175 -29.37 20.81 -8.07
N ASP A 176 -28.70 21.74 -8.76
CA ASP A 176 -28.21 23.06 -8.28
C ASP A 176 -27.52 23.02 -6.89
N ARG A 177 -27.03 21.86 -6.47
CA ARG A 177 -26.48 21.65 -5.13
C ARG A 177 -25.03 22.11 -5.09
N VAL A 178 -24.76 23.13 -4.29
CA VAL A 178 -23.40 23.59 -4.01
C VAL A 178 -22.89 22.85 -2.77
N GLN A 179 -21.74 22.17 -2.91
CA GLN A 179 -21.08 21.52 -1.78
C GLN A 179 -20.68 22.54 -0.72
N HIS A 180 -21.04 22.26 0.52
CA HIS A 180 -20.55 22.97 1.69
C HIS A 180 -19.08 22.62 1.90
N ILE A 181 -18.24 23.61 1.61
CA ILE A 181 -16.79 23.57 1.83
C ILE A 181 -16.42 24.67 2.82
N ARG A 182 -15.28 24.56 3.51
CA ARG A 182 -14.80 25.54 4.50
C ARG A 182 -14.85 27.01 4.03
N LYS A 183 -14.78 27.26 2.72
CA LYS A 183 -14.86 28.59 2.10
C LYS A 183 -16.28 29.18 2.05
N ASN A 184 -17.29 28.33 1.85
CA ASN A 184 -18.69 28.72 1.60
C ASN A 184 -19.68 28.13 2.62
N GLY A 185 -19.15 27.43 3.63
CA GLY A 185 -19.92 26.64 4.58
C GLY A 185 -20.16 27.34 5.93
N LEU A 186 -21.25 26.94 6.58
CA LEU A 186 -21.54 27.17 8.00
C LEU A 186 -20.40 26.64 8.89
N TRP A 187 -20.06 27.40 9.91
CA TRP A 187 -19.02 27.03 10.87
C TRP A 187 -19.46 25.80 11.67
N PHE A 188 -18.53 24.87 11.89
CA PHE A 188 -18.73 23.61 12.64
C PHE A 188 -19.68 22.59 11.97
N GLU A 189 -20.12 22.84 10.74
CA GLU A 189 -20.84 21.87 9.92
C GLU A 189 -19.88 21.22 8.93
N ASN A 190 -20.00 19.90 8.75
CA ASN A 190 -19.26 19.16 7.73
C ASN A 190 -20.26 18.44 6.83
N GLU A 191 -20.17 18.65 5.52
CA GLU A 191 -20.95 17.91 4.54
C GLU A 191 -20.08 16.88 3.84
N GLU A 192 -20.67 15.74 3.46
CA GLU A 192 -19.98 14.75 2.63
C GLU A 192 -19.68 15.32 1.25
N THR A 193 -18.54 14.91 0.68
CA THR A 193 -18.19 15.26 -0.69
C THR A 193 -19.27 14.79 -1.65
N ILE A 194 -19.76 15.72 -2.46
CA ILE A 194 -20.76 15.44 -3.48
C ILE A 194 -20.03 14.78 -4.64
N SER A 195 -20.56 13.64 -5.12
CA SER A 195 -20.09 12.98 -6.35
C SER A 195 -20.16 13.94 -7.53
N GLN A 196 -19.35 13.73 -8.57
CA GLN A 196 -19.39 14.55 -9.77
C GLN A 196 -20.77 14.45 -10.46
N TYR A 197 -21.33 13.23 -10.52
CA TYR A 197 -22.62 12.94 -11.14
C TYR A 197 -23.73 12.71 -10.09
N SER A 198 -24.96 13.10 -10.41
CA SER A 198 -26.15 12.77 -9.61
C SER A 198 -26.75 11.43 -10.02
N VAL A 199 -27.46 10.78 -9.09
CA VAL A 199 -28.17 9.51 -9.37
C VAL A 199 -29.18 9.67 -10.51
N ALA A 200 -29.89 10.80 -10.56
CA ALA A 200 -30.86 11.08 -11.61
C ALA A 200 -30.21 11.15 -13.01
N GLN A 201 -29.05 11.81 -13.13
CA GLN A 201 -28.29 11.85 -14.39
C GLN A 201 -27.87 10.45 -14.84
N VAL A 202 -27.34 9.64 -13.92
CA VAL A 202 -26.90 8.27 -14.24
C VAL A 202 -28.09 7.41 -14.68
N GLN A 203 -29.24 7.51 -14.01
CA GLN A 203 -30.46 6.79 -14.38
C GLN A 203 -31.02 7.23 -15.75
N GLU A 204 -31.01 8.54 -16.05
CA GLU A 204 -31.45 9.08 -17.33
C GLU A 204 -30.53 8.61 -18.47
N ALA A 205 -29.21 8.76 -18.28
CA ALA A 205 -28.20 8.33 -19.24
C ALA A 205 -28.24 6.81 -19.50
N PHE A 206 -28.42 6.00 -18.45
CA PHE A 206 -28.53 4.54 -18.58
C PHE A 206 -29.79 4.11 -19.35
N LYS A 207 -30.91 4.83 -19.18
CA LYS A 207 -32.15 4.56 -19.92
C LYS A 207 -32.01 4.95 -21.40
N ALA A 208 -31.25 6.01 -21.69
CA ALA A 208 -31.04 6.51 -23.04
C ALA A 208 -30.22 5.55 -23.92
N ASP A 209 -29.26 4.81 -23.36
CA ASP A 209 -28.46 3.82 -24.11
C ASP A 209 -28.91 2.36 -23.78
N PRO A 210 -29.54 1.65 -24.74
CA PRO A 210 -29.97 0.26 -24.56
C PRO A 210 -28.82 -0.75 -24.48
N SER A 211 -27.61 -0.41 -24.96
CA SER A 211 -26.44 -1.28 -24.95
C SER A 211 -25.78 -1.42 -23.58
N LEU A 212 -26.12 -0.51 -22.64
CA LEU A 212 -25.58 -0.51 -21.30
C LEU A 212 -26.21 -1.59 -20.43
N LEU A 213 -25.35 -2.31 -19.71
CA LEU A 213 -25.73 -3.33 -18.74
C LEU A 213 -25.13 -3.01 -17.37
N ILE A 214 -25.79 -3.49 -16.32
CA ILE A 214 -25.29 -3.40 -14.95
C ILE A 214 -24.53 -4.67 -14.60
N ARG A 215 -23.32 -4.49 -14.07
CA ARG A 215 -22.48 -5.53 -13.50
C ARG A 215 -22.53 -5.43 -11.98
N THR A 216 -22.80 -6.55 -11.32
CA THR A 216 -22.83 -6.61 -9.85
C THR A 216 -21.45 -6.89 -9.27
N GLU A 217 -21.24 -6.57 -7.99
CA GLU A 217 -20.03 -6.97 -7.26
C GLU A 217 -19.87 -8.49 -7.09
N LYS A 218 -20.92 -9.29 -7.36
CA LYS A 218 -20.88 -10.74 -7.16
C LYS A 218 -20.09 -11.45 -8.25
N LEU A 219 -19.19 -12.34 -7.86
CA LEU A 219 -18.43 -13.22 -8.76
C LEU A 219 -19.21 -14.50 -9.06
N ASP A 220 -19.16 -14.94 -10.31
CA ASP A 220 -19.62 -16.27 -10.70
C ASP A 220 -18.58 -17.32 -10.25
N PRO A 221 -18.98 -18.36 -9.48
CA PRO A 221 -18.08 -19.41 -9.01
C PRO A 221 -17.32 -20.16 -10.11
N LYS A 222 -17.84 -20.20 -11.34
CA LYS A 222 -17.26 -20.95 -12.46
C LYS A 222 -16.26 -20.13 -13.26
N THR A 223 -16.59 -18.88 -13.55
CA THR A 223 -15.75 -18.01 -14.41
C THR A 223 -14.83 -17.10 -13.61
N LYS A 224 -15.05 -16.95 -12.29
CA LYS A 224 -14.39 -15.97 -11.41
C LYS A 224 -14.50 -14.54 -11.92
N GLN A 225 -15.46 -14.26 -12.80
CA GLN A 225 -15.76 -12.94 -13.30
C GLN A 225 -17.02 -12.40 -12.63
N LYS A 226 -17.14 -11.08 -12.55
CA LYS A 226 -18.33 -10.43 -12.01
C LYS A 226 -19.56 -10.68 -12.89
N ILE A 227 -20.69 -10.92 -12.25
CA ILE A 227 -21.96 -11.25 -12.93
C ILE A 227 -22.51 -9.99 -13.61
N VAL A 228 -22.68 -10.07 -14.94
CA VAL A 228 -23.36 -9.05 -15.75
C VAL A 228 -24.83 -9.42 -15.87
N LEU A 229 -25.70 -8.49 -15.49
CA LEU A 229 -27.16 -8.68 -15.51
C LEU A 229 -27.72 -8.48 -16.91
N SER A 230 -28.85 -9.13 -17.19
CA SER A 230 -29.61 -8.84 -18.40
C SER A 230 -30.17 -7.41 -18.36
N ARG A 231 -30.58 -6.88 -19.52
CA ARG A 231 -31.14 -5.51 -19.61
C ARG A 231 -32.38 -5.34 -18.72
N ALA A 232 -33.27 -6.32 -18.68
CA ALA A 232 -34.48 -6.27 -17.87
C ALA A 232 -34.16 -6.23 -16.36
N GLU A 233 -33.22 -7.07 -15.92
CA GLU A 233 -32.76 -7.08 -14.53
C GLU A 233 -32.00 -5.80 -14.17
N SER A 234 -31.21 -5.27 -15.09
CA SER A 234 -30.49 -3.99 -14.90
C SER A 234 -31.47 -2.84 -14.66
N LEU A 235 -32.54 -2.75 -15.47
CA LEU A 235 -33.58 -1.73 -15.29
C LEU A 235 -34.30 -1.87 -13.93
N ALA A 236 -34.50 -3.10 -13.44
CA ALA A 236 -35.09 -3.35 -12.13
C ALA A 236 -34.18 -2.91 -10.95
N LYS A 237 -32.87 -2.79 -11.16
CA LYS A 237 -31.91 -2.32 -10.14
C LYS A 237 -31.78 -0.80 -10.07
N LEU A 238 -32.14 -0.07 -11.13
CA LEU A 238 -32.02 1.40 -11.17
C LEU A 238 -32.72 2.13 -10.02
N PRO A 239 -33.97 1.77 -9.62
CA PRO A 239 -34.67 2.48 -8.56
C PRO A 239 -34.04 2.29 -7.18
N LEU A 240 -33.24 1.23 -7.00
CA LEU A 240 -32.58 0.91 -5.74
C LEU A 240 -31.26 1.69 -5.55
N ILE A 241 -30.87 2.51 -6.54
CA ILE A 241 -29.66 3.31 -6.49
C ILE A 241 -29.89 4.47 -5.52
N ASN A 242 -29.02 4.56 -4.52
CA ASN A 242 -29.08 5.60 -3.49
C ASN A 242 -28.01 6.68 -3.73
N LYS A 243 -26.77 6.29 -4.09
CA LYS A 243 -25.63 7.21 -4.18
C LYS A 243 -24.69 6.84 -5.33
N VAL A 244 -24.05 7.83 -5.92
CA VAL A 244 -22.94 7.65 -6.87
C VAL A 244 -21.63 7.63 -6.07
N VAL A 245 -20.77 6.65 -6.36
CA VAL A 245 -19.48 6.45 -5.70
C VAL A 245 -18.39 6.53 -6.75
N GLU A 246 -17.39 7.37 -6.51
CA GLU A 246 -16.22 7.51 -7.37
C GLU A 246 -14.97 7.28 -6.53
N GLY A 247 -14.11 6.39 -7.01
CA GLY A 247 -12.90 5.95 -6.34
C GLY A 247 -13.15 5.15 -5.06
N ALA A 248 -12.12 5.11 -4.22
CA ALA A 248 -12.13 4.35 -2.99
C ALA A 248 -11.58 5.16 -1.81
N ASN A 249 -12.26 5.05 -0.68
CA ASN A 249 -11.87 5.62 0.61
C ASN A 249 -12.28 4.65 1.73
N LEU A 250 -12.13 5.08 2.99
CA LEU A 250 -12.43 4.25 4.17
C LEU A 250 -13.94 3.98 4.42
N LYS A 251 -14.82 4.47 3.56
CA LYS A 251 -16.28 4.31 3.69
C LYS A 251 -16.92 3.79 2.41
N GLU A 252 -16.40 4.23 1.27
CA GLU A 252 -16.95 3.95 -0.05
C GLU A 252 -15.87 3.37 -0.95
N ASN A 253 -16.22 2.38 -1.76
CA ASN A 253 -15.29 1.70 -2.66
C ASN A 253 -15.99 1.38 -3.98
N GLU A 254 -15.57 1.99 -5.09
CA GLU A 254 -16.15 1.72 -6.41
C GLU A 254 -15.83 0.32 -6.95
N TYR A 255 -14.81 -0.35 -6.39
CA TYR A 255 -14.29 -1.61 -6.91
C TYR A 255 -14.95 -2.87 -6.32
N GLY A 256 -15.70 -2.72 -5.22
CA GLY A 256 -16.43 -3.79 -4.54
C GLY A 256 -16.58 -3.52 -3.04
N ASN A 257 -16.41 -4.55 -2.20
CA ASN A 257 -16.62 -4.44 -0.76
C ASN A 257 -15.76 -3.32 -0.12
N PRO A 258 -16.33 -2.37 0.66
CA PRO A 258 -15.58 -1.32 1.34
C PRO A 258 -14.45 -1.81 2.24
N ILE A 259 -14.62 -2.99 2.86
CA ILE A 259 -13.62 -3.57 3.77
C ILE A 259 -12.29 -3.85 3.05
N PHE A 260 -12.32 -4.11 1.73
CA PHE A 260 -11.09 -4.24 0.95
C PHE A 260 -10.27 -2.95 0.98
N ALA A 261 -10.91 -1.80 0.77
CA ALA A 261 -10.24 -0.50 0.77
C ALA A 261 -9.66 -0.19 2.16
N ASP A 262 -10.38 -0.52 3.23
CA ASP A 262 -9.91 -0.36 4.61
C ASP A 262 -8.61 -1.13 4.86
N PHE A 263 -8.59 -2.44 4.55
CA PHE A 263 -7.38 -3.25 4.70
C PHE A 263 -6.26 -2.77 3.77
N PHE A 264 -6.59 -2.39 2.54
CA PHE A 264 -5.61 -1.90 1.57
C PHE A 264 -4.91 -0.64 2.11
N PHE A 265 -5.66 0.42 2.44
CA PHE A 265 -5.08 1.67 2.93
C PHE A 265 -4.37 1.48 4.27
N PHE A 266 -4.91 0.66 5.17
CA PHE A 266 -4.29 0.47 6.47
C PHE A 266 -2.98 -0.32 6.39
N ILE A 267 -2.96 -1.46 5.71
CA ILE A 267 -1.76 -2.33 5.62
C ILE A 267 -0.68 -1.65 4.77
N THR A 268 -1.03 -1.14 3.58
CA THR A 268 -0.05 -0.46 2.71
C THR A 268 0.40 0.86 3.31
N GLY A 269 -0.47 1.56 4.05
CA GLY A 269 -0.13 2.81 4.74
C GLY A 269 0.78 2.60 5.93
N PHE A 270 0.51 1.58 6.75
CA PHE A 270 1.38 1.18 7.86
C PHE A 270 2.76 0.73 7.34
N HIS A 271 2.80 -0.04 6.24
CA HIS A 271 4.05 -0.35 5.55
C HIS A 271 4.76 0.90 5.02
N GLY A 272 4.03 1.79 4.34
CA GLY A 272 4.57 3.05 3.83
C GLY A 272 5.17 3.93 4.93
N PHE A 273 4.60 3.92 6.13
CA PHE A 273 5.18 4.57 7.30
C PHE A 273 6.53 3.96 7.72
N HIS A 274 6.68 2.63 7.68
CA HIS A 274 7.95 1.96 7.96
C HIS A 274 9.01 2.29 6.90
N VAL A 275 8.61 2.31 5.62
CA VAL A 275 9.53 2.72 4.54
C VAL A 275 9.96 4.18 4.73
N LEU A 276 9.01 5.08 5.00
CA LEU A 276 9.31 6.50 5.23
C LEU A 276 10.25 6.71 6.41
N SER A 277 10.00 6.05 7.55
CA SER A 277 10.88 6.13 8.71
C SER A 277 12.27 5.55 8.39
N GLY A 278 12.33 4.44 7.65
CA GLY A 278 13.56 3.84 7.14
C GLY A 278 14.35 4.79 6.23
N ILE A 279 13.67 5.55 5.36
CA ILE A 279 14.31 6.55 4.48
C ILE A 279 14.93 7.64 5.34
N ILE A 280 14.19 8.16 6.32
CA ILE A 280 14.69 9.20 7.24
C ILE A 280 15.92 8.70 7.99
N ILE A 281 15.87 7.48 8.53
CA ILE A 281 17.02 6.86 9.22
C ILE A 281 18.21 6.71 8.25
N ASN A 282 17.98 6.21 7.04
CA ASN A 282 19.03 6.07 6.02
C ASN A 282 19.67 7.41 5.65
N ILE A 283 18.89 8.48 5.53
CA ILE A 283 19.39 9.83 5.28
C ILE A 283 20.31 10.28 6.43
N ILE A 284 19.89 10.09 7.69
CA ILE A 284 20.70 10.44 8.87
C ILE A 284 22.02 9.67 8.86
N ILE A 285 21.98 8.36 8.63
CA ILE A 285 23.18 7.52 8.60
C ILE A 285 24.07 7.88 7.41
N PHE A 286 23.49 8.17 6.24
CA PHE A 286 24.24 8.61 5.06
C PHE A 286 25.07 9.86 5.35
N PHE A 287 24.48 10.89 5.97
CA PHE A 287 25.23 12.08 6.37
C PHE A 287 26.33 11.74 7.39
N ASN A 288 26.07 10.84 8.35
CA ASN A 288 27.10 10.39 9.28
C ASN A 288 28.25 9.62 8.60
N VAL A 289 27.98 8.85 7.54
CA VAL A 289 29.00 8.19 6.71
C VAL A 289 29.82 9.26 5.99
N VAL A 290 29.18 10.23 5.33
CA VAL A 290 29.88 11.29 4.59
C VAL A 290 30.75 12.16 5.53
N LEU A 291 30.28 12.43 6.74
CA LEU A 291 31.03 13.15 7.79
C LEU A 291 32.15 12.32 8.46
N GLY A 292 32.38 11.08 8.01
CA GLY A 292 33.43 10.20 8.53
C GLY A 292 33.23 9.83 10.00
N THR A 293 31.99 9.83 10.49
CA THR A 293 31.68 9.48 11.89
C THR A 293 32.02 8.02 12.17
N TYR A 294 31.81 7.12 11.21
CA TYR A 294 32.04 5.69 11.37
C TYR A 294 33.50 5.29 11.15
N GLU A 295 34.23 5.97 10.26
CA GLU A 295 35.70 5.91 10.15
C GLU A 295 36.36 6.19 11.49
N ARG A 296 35.93 7.28 12.14
CA ARG A 296 36.45 7.68 13.46
C ARG A 296 36.11 6.67 14.56
N ARG A 297 34.99 5.95 14.44
CA ARG A 297 34.60 4.89 15.37
C ARG A 297 35.29 3.55 15.08
N GLY A 298 35.79 3.35 13.86
CA GLY A 298 36.46 2.12 13.43
C GLY A 298 35.51 0.96 13.08
N HIS A 299 34.19 1.18 13.02
CA HIS A 299 33.21 0.15 12.65
C HIS A 299 31.93 0.75 12.05
N TYR A 300 31.29 -0.03 11.17
CA TYR A 300 30.09 0.33 10.42
C TYR A 300 28.79 -0.31 10.94
N GLU A 301 28.79 -0.77 12.19
CA GLU A 301 27.69 -1.54 12.80
C GLU A 301 26.32 -0.82 12.77
N MET A 302 26.31 0.52 12.68
CA MET A 302 25.05 1.27 12.52
C MET A 302 24.44 1.08 11.13
N VAL A 303 25.26 1.00 10.08
CA VAL A 303 24.80 0.69 8.71
C VAL A 303 24.24 -0.72 8.66
N GLU A 304 24.85 -1.69 9.36
CA GLU A 304 24.33 -3.05 9.48
C GLU A 304 22.94 -3.09 10.13
N LYS A 305 22.75 -2.40 11.26
CA LYS A 305 21.45 -2.37 11.97
C LYS A 305 20.34 -1.77 11.11
N VAL A 306 20.65 -0.67 10.41
CA VAL A 306 19.69 -0.02 9.52
C VAL A 306 19.46 -0.87 8.26
N GLY A 307 20.48 -1.55 7.76
CA GLY A 307 20.33 -2.53 6.70
C GLY A 307 19.37 -3.66 7.07
N LEU A 308 19.50 -4.22 8.28
CA LEU A 308 18.55 -5.23 8.79
C LEU A 308 17.11 -4.71 8.81
N TYR A 309 16.89 -3.47 9.26
CA TYR A 309 15.56 -2.84 9.20
C TYR A 309 15.04 -2.77 7.77
N TRP A 310 15.88 -2.24 6.87
CA TRP A 310 15.50 -2.01 5.49
C TRP A 310 15.13 -3.31 4.76
N HIS A 311 15.93 -4.37 4.94
CA HIS A 311 15.62 -5.69 4.39
C HIS A 311 14.33 -6.29 4.97
N PHE A 312 14.07 -6.08 6.25
CA PHE A 312 12.82 -6.53 6.86
C PHE A 312 11.62 -5.83 6.24
N VAL A 313 11.68 -4.50 6.12
CA VAL A 313 10.62 -3.72 5.47
C VAL A 313 10.41 -4.21 4.03
N ASP A 314 11.50 -4.44 3.28
CA ASP A 314 11.40 -4.95 1.92
C ASP A 314 10.74 -6.32 1.84
N LEU A 315 11.09 -7.23 2.76
CA LEU A 315 10.51 -8.57 2.84
C LEU A 315 9.02 -8.51 3.15
N VAL A 316 8.59 -7.63 4.06
CA VAL A 316 7.16 -7.42 4.35
C VAL A 316 6.42 -6.97 3.10
N TRP A 317 7.01 -6.09 2.28
CA TRP A 317 6.39 -5.66 1.02
C TRP A 317 6.13 -6.82 0.07
N VAL A 318 7.07 -7.77 -0.07
CA VAL A 318 6.88 -8.94 -0.93
C VAL A 318 5.63 -9.74 -0.52
N PHE A 319 5.37 -9.88 0.78
CA PHE A 319 4.15 -10.53 1.27
C PHE A 319 2.91 -9.68 1.00
N VAL A 320 2.93 -8.38 1.30
CA VAL A 320 1.81 -7.47 1.02
C VAL A 320 1.47 -7.49 -0.48
N PHE A 321 2.49 -7.40 -1.33
CA PHE A 321 2.36 -7.50 -2.79
C PHE A 321 1.67 -8.80 -3.20
N THR A 322 2.12 -9.93 -2.65
CA THR A 322 1.55 -11.24 -2.98
C THR A 322 0.07 -11.34 -2.60
N PHE A 323 -0.31 -10.91 -1.39
CA PHE A 323 -1.68 -11.05 -0.89
C PHE A 323 -2.69 -10.07 -1.51
N PHE A 324 -2.27 -8.88 -1.92
CA PHE A 324 -3.17 -7.88 -2.50
C PHE A 324 -3.21 -7.91 -4.02
N TYR A 325 -2.10 -8.23 -4.68
CA TYR A 325 -1.99 -8.08 -6.13
C TYR A 325 -1.94 -9.42 -6.87
N LEU A 326 -1.40 -10.49 -6.28
CA LEU A 326 -1.27 -11.78 -6.98
C LEU A 326 -2.35 -12.81 -6.63
N VAL A 327 -2.80 -12.85 -5.37
CA VAL A 327 -3.59 -13.97 -4.82
C VAL A 327 -5.06 -13.67 -4.69
#